data_AF-A0A3D4CTF4-F1
#
_entry.id   AF-A0A3D4CTF4-F1
#
_cell.length_a   1.000
_cell.length_b   1.000
_cell.length_c   1.000
_cell.angle_alpha   90.00
_cell.angle_beta   90.00
_cell.angle_gamma   90.00
#
_symmetry.space_group_name_H-M   'P 1'
#
loop_
_entity.id
_entity.type
_entity.pdbx_description
1 polymer ?
#
loop_
_entity_poly.entity_id
_entity_poly.type
_entity_poly.pdbx_seq_one_letter_code
_entity_poly.pdbx_strand_id
1 'polypeptide(L)'
;HDHKFDPISERDYYALAGIFHSTAIEDRELVTPQVIEARKARGAQTELLKEKIDLSERSLKGLGDTKGTIEWEAENLDRGNIVVDQEQYGAGIGIISDPGAQRNYAEYDVEIPQPGAYQLALRYAAASSRPGRVLIDGTVEIHDAISRVTGGWMPSDQRWHLEGMLHLQKGKR
;
A
#
# COMPACT_ATOMS: atom_id res chain seq x y z
N HIS A 1 -44.75 62.02 -2.21
CA HIS A 1 -46.10 61.70 -2.71
C HIS A 1 -46.26 60.21 -2.59
N ASP A 2 -47.26 59.78 -1.82
CA ASP A 2 -47.51 58.38 -1.47
C ASP A 2 -48.30 57.74 -2.62
N HIS A 3 -47.69 56.79 -3.32
CA HIS A 3 -48.33 56.13 -4.46
C HIS A 3 -49.20 54.98 -3.94
N LYS A 4 -50.51 55.17 -4.16
CA LYS A 4 -51.70 54.44 -3.69
C LYS A 4 -51.74 52.91 -3.84
N PHE A 5 -50.66 52.23 -4.25
CA PHE A 5 -50.65 50.78 -4.48
C PHE A 5 -49.37 50.05 -4.04
N ASP A 6 -48.66 50.53 -3.03
CA ASP A 6 -47.69 49.69 -2.29
C ASP A 6 -48.19 49.37 -0.88
N PRO A 7 -48.23 48.09 -0.46
CA PRO A 7 -48.71 47.70 0.88
C PRO A 7 -47.73 48.00 2.02
N ILE A 8 -46.65 48.74 1.75
CA ILE A 8 -45.59 49.06 2.72
C ILE A 8 -45.27 50.55 2.69
N SER A 9 -45.20 51.19 3.85
CA SER A 9 -44.91 52.62 3.93
C SER A 9 -43.44 52.90 3.57
N GLU A 10 -43.12 54.13 3.15
CA GLU A 10 -41.73 54.55 2.85
C GLU A 10 -40.79 54.31 4.05
N ARG A 11 -41.31 54.44 5.28
CA ARG A 11 -40.59 54.10 6.53
C ARG A 11 -40.31 52.60 6.65
N ASP A 12 -41.27 51.75 6.27
CA ASP A 12 -41.11 50.30 6.30
C ASP A 12 -40.18 49.81 5.17
N TYR A 13 -40.17 50.51 4.03
CA TYR A 13 -39.22 50.29 2.94
C TYR A 13 -37.78 50.53 3.39
N TYR A 14 -37.52 51.64 4.10
CA TYR A 14 -36.19 51.91 4.67
C TYR A 14 -35.81 50.95 5.82
N ALA A 15 -36.78 50.48 6.61
CA ALA A 15 -36.55 49.46 7.63
C ALA A 15 -36.11 48.12 7.01
N LEU A 16 -36.73 47.70 5.90
CA LEU A 16 -36.31 46.53 5.13
C LEU A 16 -34.93 46.72 4.51
N ALA A 17 -34.65 47.88 3.92
CA ALA A 17 -33.34 48.20 3.33
C ALA A 17 -32.20 48.11 4.37
N GLY A 18 -32.45 48.52 5.62
CA GLY A 18 -31.49 48.41 6.73
C GLY A 18 -31.19 46.98 7.17
N ILE A 19 -32.20 46.09 7.12
CA ILE A 19 -32.03 44.66 7.44
C ILE A 19 -31.19 43.96 6.35
N PHE A 20 -31.44 44.26 5.08
CA PHE A 20 -30.64 43.70 3.98
C PHE A 20 -29.21 44.25 3.95
N HIS A 21 -28.99 45.52 4.33
CA HIS A 21 -27.64 46.09 4.47
C HIS A 21 -26.84 45.55 5.65
N SER A 22 -27.51 45.02 6.68
CA SER A 22 -26.87 44.45 7.88
C SER A 22 -26.66 42.93 7.79
N THR A 23 -26.98 42.32 6.65
CA THR A 23 -26.82 40.88 6.42
C THR A 23 -25.71 40.66 5.39
N ALA A 24 -24.61 40.04 5.81
CA ALA A 24 -23.62 39.54 4.87
C ALA A 24 -24.15 38.27 4.20
N ILE A 25 -24.28 38.28 2.88
CA ILE A 25 -24.54 37.06 2.11
C ILE A 25 -23.20 36.32 2.01
N GLU A 26 -23.02 35.32 2.86
CA GLU A 26 -21.89 34.40 2.80
C GLU A 26 -22.33 33.10 2.12
N ASP A 27 -21.64 32.71 1.05
CA ASP A 27 -21.70 31.34 0.54
C ASP A 27 -21.05 30.43 1.57
N ARG A 28 -21.86 29.75 2.38
CA ARG A 28 -21.41 28.63 3.21
C ARG A 28 -21.73 27.35 2.48
N GLU A 29 -20.70 26.58 2.14
CA GLU A 29 -20.89 25.19 1.72
C GLU A 29 -21.73 24.48 2.79
N LEU A 30 -22.96 24.10 2.42
CA LEU A 30 -23.78 23.25 3.26
C LEU A 30 -23.10 21.89 3.30
N VAL A 31 -22.32 21.64 4.35
CA VAL A 31 -21.73 20.33 4.59
C VAL A 31 -22.89 19.36 4.82
N THR A 32 -23.27 18.63 3.78
CA THR A 32 -24.38 17.69 3.87
C THR A 32 -24.01 16.56 4.83
N PRO A 33 -24.99 15.92 5.48
CA PRO A 33 -24.73 14.74 6.32
C PRO A 33 -23.91 13.66 5.58
N GLN A 34 -24.08 13.55 4.26
CA GLN A 34 -23.32 12.64 3.39
C GLN A 34 -21.83 13.02 3.30
N VAL A 35 -21.50 14.31 3.19
CA VAL A 35 -20.10 14.79 3.17
C VAL A 35 -19.44 14.63 4.54
N ILE A 36 -20.19 14.83 5.63
CA ILE A 36 -19.70 14.59 6.99
C ILE A 36 -19.36 13.11 7.18
N GLU A 37 -20.27 12.21 6.83
CA GLU A 37 -20.06 10.77 6.94
C GLU A 37 -18.93 10.28 6.01
N ALA A 38 -18.84 10.80 4.78
CA ALA A 38 -17.73 10.47 3.88
C ALA A 38 -16.36 10.94 4.43
N ARG A 39 -16.28 12.14 5.01
CA ARG A 39 -15.06 12.63 5.67
C ARG A 39 -14.70 11.79 6.90
N LYS A 40 -15.70 11.38 7.69
CA LYS A 40 -15.53 10.54 8.87
C LYS A 40 -15.06 9.13 8.50
N ALA A 41 -15.65 8.52 7.47
CA ALA A 41 -15.23 7.23 6.93
C ALA A 41 -13.81 7.28 6.38
N ARG A 42 -13.47 8.33 5.61
CA ARG A 42 -12.10 8.54 5.12
C ARG A 42 -11.11 8.72 6.27
N GLY A 43 -11.48 9.50 7.29
CA GLY A 43 -10.67 9.68 8.51
C GLY A 43 -10.42 8.37 9.24
N ALA A 44 -11.46 7.57 9.44
CA ALA A 44 -11.35 6.25 10.07
C ALA A 44 -10.44 5.30 9.26
N GLN A 45 -10.57 5.31 7.93
CA GLN A 45 -9.71 4.52 7.05
C GLN A 45 -8.24 4.98 7.12
N THR A 46 -7.98 6.29 7.12
CA THR A 46 -6.60 6.80 7.26
C THR A 46 -5.98 6.44 8.60
N GLU A 47 -6.78 6.43 9.69
CA GLU A 47 -6.29 6.06 11.02
C GLU A 47 -5.95 4.57 11.10
N LEU A 48 -6.82 3.72 10.56
CA LEU A 48 -6.55 2.28 10.44
C LEU A 48 -5.29 1.97 9.63
N LEU A 49 -5.03 2.73 8.55
CA LEU A 49 -3.82 2.58 7.75
C LEU A 49 -2.57 3.00 8.53
N LYS A 50 -2.64 4.11 9.28
CA LYS A 50 -1.53 4.54 10.14
C LYS A 50 -1.22 3.54 11.23
N GLU A 51 -2.23 3.00 11.90
CA GLU A 51 -2.04 1.95 12.91
C GLU A 51 -1.40 0.70 12.32
N LYS A 52 -1.81 0.29 11.10
CA LYS A 52 -1.17 -0.85 10.41
C LYS A 52 0.28 -0.57 10.04
N ILE A 53 0.59 0.64 9.58
CA ILE A 53 1.97 1.05 9.26
C ILE A 53 2.82 1.01 10.53
N ASP A 54 2.35 1.63 11.62
CA ASP A 54 3.06 1.65 12.91
C ASP A 54 3.25 0.24 13.49
N LEU A 55 2.25 -0.64 13.39
CA LEU A 55 2.38 -2.05 13.77
C LEU A 55 3.41 -2.79 12.90
N SER A 56 3.43 -2.52 11.60
CA SER A 56 4.40 -3.12 10.68
C SER A 56 5.82 -2.61 10.94
N GLU A 57 5.99 -1.31 11.14
CA GLU A 57 7.27 -0.68 11.51
C GLU A 57 7.79 -1.22 12.85
N ARG A 58 6.92 -1.43 13.84
CA ARG A 58 7.30 -2.03 15.13
C ARG A 58 7.69 -3.49 14.99
N SER A 59 6.97 -4.25 14.16
CA SER A 59 7.33 -5.64 13.85
C SER A 59 8.69 -5.70 13.15
N LEU A 60 8.95 -4.79 12.20
CA LEU A 60 10.24 -4.66 11.51
C LEU A 60 11.36 -4.26 12.48
N LYS A 61 11.10 -3.33 13.40
CA LYS A 61 12.07 -2.90 14.41
C LYS A 61 12.37 -3.97 15.46
N GLY A 62 11.39 -4.82 15.78
CA GLY A 62 11.54 -5.95 16.70
C GLY A 62 12.34 -7.13 16.13
N LEU A 63 12.47 -7.21 14.80
CA LEU A 63 13.36 -8.15 14.09
C LEU A 63 14.85 -7.73 14.15
N GLY A 64 15.16 -6.65 14.87
CA GLY A 64 16.50 -6.07 15.02
C GLY A 64 17.50 -6.89 15.84
N ASP A 65 17.47 -8.22 15.76
CA ASP A 65 18.70 -9.01 15.91
C ASP A 65 19.41 -9.05 14.54
N THR A 66 19.94 -7.89 14.15
CA THR A 66 20.44 -7.58 12.80
C THR A 66 21.69 -8.36 12.39
N LYS A 67 22.22 -9.25 13.23
CA LYS A 67 23.39 -10.07 12.90
C LYS A 67 23.06 -11.31 12.06
N GLY A 68 21.79 -11.68 11.92
CA GLY A 68 21.34 -12.89 11.21
C GLY A 68 20.35 -12.64 10.06
N THR A 69 19.79 -11.44 9.94
CA THR A 69 18.81 -11.13 8.90
C THR A 69 19.49 -10.60 7.65
N ILE A 70 19.16 -11.17 6.49
CA ILE A 70 19.60 -10.72 5.18
C ILE A 70 18.35 -10.35 4.40
N GLU A 71 18.26 -9.09 3.95
CA GLU A 71 17.12 -8.56 3.21
C GLU A 71 17.62 -7.94 1.92
N TRP A 72 16.89 -8.16 0.83
CA TRP A 72 17.11 -7.53 -0.45
C TRP A 72 15.79 -7.37 -1.19
N GLU A 73 15.73 -6.38 -2.07
CA GLU A 73 14.55 -6.12 -2.90
C GLU A 73 14.53 -7.06 -4.11
N ALA A 74 13.33 -7.51 -4.48
CA ALA A 74 13.18 -8.49 -5.55
C ALA A 74 13.61 -7.93 -6.91
N GLU A 75 13.41 -6.64 -7.17
CA GLU A 75 13.79 -5.97 -8.40
C GLU A 75 15.30 -5.76 -8.58
N ASN A 76 16.11 -5.97 -7.54
CA ASN A 76 17.56 -5.92 -7.60
C ASN A 76 18.15 -7.30 -7.97
N LEU A 77 17.58 -7.96 -8.97
CA LEU A 77 18.07 -9.25 -9.46
C LEU A 77 19.43 -9.10 -10.16
N ASP A 78 20.29 -10.12 -10.01
CA ASP A 78 21.56 -10.20 -10.72
C ASP A 78 21.38 -10.81 -12.10
N ARG A 79 20.49 -11.80 -12.22
CA ARG A 79 20.21 -12.54 -13.46
C ARG A 79 18.73 -12.95 -13.48
N GLY A 80 18.14 -13.05 -14.67
CA GLY A 80 16.75 -13.47 -14.81
C GLY A 80 16.11 -13.04 -16.12
N ASN A 81 14.88 -13.49 -16.34
CA ASN A 81 14.05 -13.15 -17.50
C ASN A 81 12.66 -12.60 -17.09
N ILE A 82 12.53 -12.14 -15.84
CA ILE A 82 11.33 -11.47 -15.33
C ILE A 82 11.28 -10.00 -15.72
N VAL A 83 10.13 -9.36 -15.53
CA VAL A 83 9.95 -7.92 -15.74
C VAL A 83 10.03 -7.20 -14.41
N VAL A 84 10.90 -6.19 -14.30
CA VAL A 84 10.88 -5.23 -13.19
C VAL A 84 9.82 -4.18 -13.48
N ASP A 85 8.84 -4.06 -12.60
CA ASP A 85 7.76 -3.07 -12.69
C ASP A 85 7.83 -2.12 -11.49
N GLN A 86 7.88 -0.82 -11.78
CA GLN A 86 7.90 0.25 -10.78
C GLN A 86 6.71 1.21 -10.93
N GLU A 87 5.85 0.98 -11.91
CA GLU A 87 4.83 1.95 -12.33
C GLU A 87 3.41 1.41 -12.20
N GLN A 88 3.17 0.13 -12.49
CA GLN A 88 1.83 -0.46 -12.47
C GLN A 88 1.57 -1.17 -11.15
N TYR A 89 1.84 -2.47 -11.09
CA TYR A 89 1.68 -3.28 -9.89
C TYR A 89 2.78 -3.01 -8.87
N GLY A 90 3.92 -2.47 -9.32
CA GLY A 90 5.03 -2.05 -8.48
C GLY A 90 5.03 -0.57 -8.08
N ALA A 91 3.97 0.18 -8.37
CA ALA A 91 3.93 1.62 -8.10
C ALA A 91 4.29 1.95 -6.63
N GLY A 92 5.39 2.69 -6.45
CA GLY A 92 5.85 3.16 -5.13
C GLY A 92 6.57 2.11 -4.27
N ILE A 93 6.76 0.89 -4.78
CA ILE A 93 7.42 -0.19 -4.02
C ILE A 93 8.47 -0.96 -4.82
N GLY A 94 8.36 -1.00 -6.16
CA GLY A 94 9.14 -1.92 -7.00
C GLY A 94 8.71 -3.38 -6.83
N ILE A 95 8.54 -4.10 -7.94
CA ILE A 95 8.29 -5.54 -7.94
C ILE A 95 8.94 -6.21 -9.16
N ILE A 96 9.10 -7.54 -9.06
CA ILE A 96 9.28 -8.40 -10.23
C ILE A 96 7.94 -9.03 -10.61
N SER A 97 7.68 -9.11 -11.92
CA SER A 97 6.46 -9.71 -12.46
C SER A 97 6.80 -10.77 -13.51
N ASP A 98 5.97 -11.80 -13.52
CA ASP A 98 6.01 -12.91 -14.45
C ASP A 98 5.43 -12.49 -15.81
N PRO A 99 6.23 -12.43 -16.90
CA PRO A 99 5.75 -12.02 -18.22
C PRO A 99 4.92 -13.08 -18.95
N GLY A 100 4.69 -14.27 -18.38
CA GLY A 100 3.80 -15.29 -18.95
C GLY A 100 4.43 -16.68 -19.11
N ALA A 101 3.91 -17.48 -20.05
CA ALA A 101 3.98 -18.94 -20.04
C ALA A 101 5.37 -19.62 -20.20
N GLN A 102 6.45 -18.87 -20.33
CA GLN A 102 7.79 -19.45 -20.36
C GLN A 102 8.27 -19.81 -18.94
N ARG A 103 9.39 -20.55 -18.83
CA ARG A 103 10.03 -20.75 -17.53
C ARG A 103 10.73 -19.45 -17.12
N ASN A 104 10.11 -18.72 -16.20
CA ASN A 104 10.66 -17.49 -15.66
C ASN A 104 11.46 -17.75 -14.38
N TYR A 105 12.53 -16.97 -14.21
CA TYR A 105 13.41 -17.05 -13.06
C TYR A 105 14.00 -15.67 -12.74
N ALA A 106 14.32 -15.50 -11.46
CA ALA A 106 15.14 -14.42 -10.93
C ALA A 106 16.18 -15.05 -10.01
N GLU A 107 17.42 -14.61 -10.14
CA GLU A 107 18.57 -15.07 -9.37
C GLU A 107 19.22 -13.89 -8.67
N TYR A 108 19.71 -14.16 -7.46
CA TYR A 108 20.34 -13.20 -6.58
C TYR A 108 21.63 -13.82 -6.04
N ASP A 109 22.67 -13.01 -6.03
CA ASP A 109 23.95 -13.28 -5.42
C ASP A 109 23.91 -12.78 -3.96
N VAL A 110 23.79 -13.69 -3.00
CA VAL A 110 23.59 -13.34 -1.59
C VAL A 110 24.82 -13.66 -0.77
N GLU A 111 25.37 -12.67 -0.06
CA GLU A 111 26.48 -12.87 0.87
C GLU A 111 25.96 -13.40 2.21
N ILE A 112 26.28 -14.66 2.54
CA ILE A 112 25.89 -15.28 3.80
C ILE A 112 26.97 -15.02 4.86
N PRO A 113 26.71 -14.22 5.91
CA PRO A 113 27.74 -13.82 6.87
C PRO A 113 28.18 -14.96 7.80
N GLN A 114 27.27 -15.90 8.11
CA GLN A 114 27.49 -17.00 9.04
C GLN A 114 26.80 -18.27 8.54
N PRO A 115 27.39 -19.47 8.71
CA PRO A 115 26.72 -20.70 8.35
C PRO A 115 25.58 -20.98 9.34
N GLY A 116 24.47 -21.53 8.86
CA GLY A 116 23.33 -21.84 9.72
C GLY A 116 22.04 -22.16 8.99
N ALA A 117 20.97 -22.36 9.78
CA ALA A 117 19.62 -22.48 9.26
C ALA A 117 19.00 -21.08 9.15
N TYR A 118 18.52 -20.74 7.95
CA TYR A 118 17.88 -19.49 7.62
C TYR A 118 16.43 -19.73 7.25
N GLN A 119 15.51 -18.98 7.83
CA GLN A 119 14.11 -19.02 7.43
C GLN A 119 13.93 -18.09 6.22
N LEU A 120 13.56 -18.65 5.07
CA LEU A 120 13.20 -17.85 3.90
C LEU A 120 11.78 -17.31 4.06
N ALA A 121 11.64 -16.00 3.89
CA ALA A 121 10.38 -15.31 3.76
C ALA A 121 10.35 -14.53 2.45
N LEU A 122 9.22 -14.54 1.75
CA LEU A 122 8.99 -13.76 0.53
C LEU A 122 7.77 -12.86 0.70
N ARG A 123 7.84 -11.64 0.18
CA ARG A 123 6.71 -10.70 0.11
C ARG A 123 6.17 -10.67 -1.31
N TYR A 124 4.92 -11.06 -1.50
CA TYR A 124 4.28 -11.02 -2.83
C TYR A 124 2.78 -10.78 -2.75
N ALA A 125 2.20 -10.43 -3.90
CA ALA A 125 0.77 -10.33 -4.13
C ALA A 125 0.34 -11.33 -5.22
N ALA A 126 -0.74 -12.07 -4.97
CA ALA A 126 -1.28 -13.04 -5.91
C ALA A 126 -2.81 -13.13 -5.86
N ALA A 127 -3.47 -12.95 -7.02
CA ALA A 127 -4.91 -13.22 -7.16
C ALA A 127 -5.21 -14.70 -7.45
N SER A 128 -4.21 -15.46 -7.91
CA SER A 128 -4.31 -16.89 -8.19
C SER A 128 -2.99 -17.58 -7.85
N SER A 129 -3.04 -18.82 -7.36
CA SER A 129 -1.85 -19.60 -7.00
C SER A 129 -0.97 -19.85 -8.23
N ARG A 130 0.31 -19.50 -8.13
CA ARG A 130 1.34 -19.72 -9.16
C ARG A 130 2.62 -20.23 -8.49
N PRO A 131 2.66 -21.51 -8.09
CA PRO A 131 3.79 -22.04 -7.35
C PRO A 131 5.07 -22.04 -8.19
N GLY A 132 6.17 -21.69 -7.54
CA GLY A 132 7.52 -21.72 -8.07
C GLY A 132 8.42 -22.58 -7.19
N ARG A 133 9.70 -22.64 -7.54
CA ARG A 133 10.73 -23.37 -6.79
C ARG A 133 11.82 -22.43 -6.34
N VAL A 134 12.32 -22.63 -5.13
CA VAL A 134 13.55 -21.97 -4.66
C VAL A 134 14.69 -22.93 -4.85
N LEU A 135 15.74 -22.44 -5.51
CA LEU A 135 16.98 -23.17 -5.74
C LEU A 135 18.13 -22.46 -5.01
N ILE A 136 19.04 -23.23 -4.43
CA ILE A 136 20.30 -22.76 -3.88
C ILE A 136 21.42 -23.47 -4.65
N ASP A 137 22.34 -22.70 -5.24
CA ASP A 137 23.43 -23.24 -6.07
C ASP A 137 22.93 -24.22 -7.16
N GLY A 138 21.74 -23.96 -7.74
CA GLY A 138 21.10 -24.80 -8.75
C GLY A 138 20.36 -26.04 -8.22
N THR A 139 20.38 -26.29 -6.92
CA THR A 139 19.66 -27.40 -6.27
C THR A 139 18.32 -26.93 -5.72
N VAL A 140 17.23 -27.65 -6.00
CA VAL A 140 15.90 -27.30 -5.49
C VAL A 140 15.82 -27.61 -3.99
N GLU A 141 15.61 -26.58 -3.18
CA GLU A 141 15.44 -26.69 -1.72
C GLU A 141 13.97 -26.55 -1.30
N ILE A 142 13.18 -25.76 -2.04
CA ILE A 142 11.74 -25.58 -1.79
C ILE A 142 10.96 -25.78 -3.09
N HIS A 143 10.02 -26.73 -3.08
CA HIS A 143 9.29 -27.16 -4.27
C HIS A 143 8.03 -26.34 -4.61
N ASP A 144 7.34 -25.84 -3.58
CA ASP A 144 6.03 -25.18 -3.71
C ASP A 144 6.07 -23.76 -3.13
N ALA A 145 7.15 -23.03 -3.42
CA ALA A 145 7.28 -21.64 -3.01
C ALA A 145 6.25 -20.76 -3.73
N ILE A 146 5.96 -19.57 -3.19
CA ILE A 146 5.06 -18.56 -3.80
C ILE A 146 3.67 -19.10 -4.18
N SER A 147 3.20 -20.12 -3.45
CA SER A 147 1.97 -20.86 -3.75
C SER A 147 0.69 -20.24 -3.17
N ARG A 148 0.79 -19.20 -2.33
CA ARG A 148 -0.38 -18.64 -1.63
C ARG A 148 -1.11 -17.61 -2.49
N VAL A 149 -2.41 -17.50 -2.26
CA VAL A 149 -3.26 -16.42 -2.80
C VAL A 149 -3.42 -15.35 -1.74
N THR A 150 -3.19 -14.10 -2.10
CA THR A 150 -3.22 -12.97 -1.16
C THR A 150 -4.42 -12.03 -1.36
N GLY A 151 -5.19 -12.23 -2.44
CA GLY A 151 -6.45 -11.55 -2.72
C GLY A 151 -6.45 -10.77 -4.03
N GLY A 152 -5.30 -10.34 -4.52
CA GLY A 152 -5.16 -9.53 -5.72
C GLY A 152 -3.71 -9.38 -6.16
N TRP A 153 -3.50 -8.61 -7.23
CA TRP A 153 -2.16 -8.33 -7.79
C TRP A 153 -1.58 -6.99 -7.34
N MET A 154 -2.35 -6.19 -6.59
CA MET A 154 -1.99 -4.82 -6.25
C MET A 154 -1.09 -4.75 -5.00
N PRO A 155 -0.33 -3.65 -4.81
CA PRO A 155 0.49 -3.44 -3.62
C PRO A 155 -0.24 -3.69 -2.29
N SER A 156 -1.53 -3.35 -2.19
CA SER A 156 -2.35 -3.55 -0.99
C SER A 156 -2.53 -5.01 -0.59
N ASP A 157 -2.41 -5.91 -1.55
CA ASP A 157 -2.56 -7.35 -1.37
C ASP A 157 -1.24 -8.05 -1.08
N GLN A 158 -0.13 -7.32 -0.94
CA GLN A 158 1.14 -7.92 -0.56
C GLN A 158 1.13 -8.47 0.86
N ARG A 159 1.66 -9.68 1.01
CA ARG A 159 1.81 -10.34 2.30
C ARG A 159 3.18 -11.00 2.37
N TRP A 160 3.78 -10.97 3.55
CA TRP A 160 4.93 -11.79 3.87
C TRP A 160 4.49 -13.24 4.10
N HIS A 161 5.22 -14.17 3.50
CA HIS A 161 5.00 -15.60 3.64
C HIS A 161 6.31 -16.31 3.96
N LEU A 162 6.26 -17.16 4.98
CA LEU A 162 7.35 -18.08 5.29
C LEU A 162 7.29 -19.24 4.28
N GLU A 163 8.34 -19.38 3.49
CA GLU A 163 8.42 -20.38 2.42
C GLU A 163 9.09 -21.67 2.90
N GLY A 164 10.11 -21.56 3.77
CA GLY A 164 10.80 -22.73 4.31
C GLY A 164 12.12 -22.40 5.00
N MET A 165 12.75 -23.44 5.55
CA MET A 165 14.09 -23.36 6.16
C MET A 165 15.14 -23.77 5.13
N LEU A 166 16.21 -22.98 5.02
CA LEU A 166 17.37 -23.21 4.15
C LEU A 166 18.61 -23.43 5.01
N HIS A 167 19.45 -24.41 4.67
CA HIS A 167 20.73 -24.61 5.34
C HIS A 167 21.84 -24.00 4.51
N LEU A 168 22.33 -22.85 4.94
CA LEU A 168 23.30 -22.05 4.19
C LEU A 168 24.68 -22.11 4.82
N GLN A 169 25.69 -22.14 3.97
CA GLN A 169 27.09 -22.01 4.38
C GLN A 169 27.52 -20.55 4.19
N LYS A 170 28.51 -20.12 4.98
CA LYS A 170 29.09 -18.79 4.86
C LYS A 170 29.68 -18.55 3.46
N GLY A 171 29.54 -17.31 2.98
CA GLY A 171 30.09 -16.81 1.73
C GLY A 171 29.00 -16.51 0.72
N LYS A 172 29.44 -16.11 -0.48
CA LYS A 172 28.56 -15.84 -1.61
C LYS A 172 27.87 -17.11 -2.11
N ARG A 173 26.56 -17.01 -2.31
CA ARG A 173 25.66 -18.04 -2.85
C ARG A 173 24.85 -17.46 -3.99
#